data_AF-A0A961SWU1-F1
#
_entry.id   AF-A0A961SWU1-F1
#
_cell.length_a   1.000
_cell.length_b   1.000
_cell.length_c   1.000
_cell.angle_alpha   90.00
_cell.angle_beta   90.00
_cell.angle_gamma   90.00
#
_symmetry.space_group_name_H-M   'P 1'
#
loop_
_entity.id
_entity.type
_entity.pdbx_description
1 polymer ?
#
loop_
_entity_poly.entity_id
_entity_poly.type
_entity_poly.pdbx_seq_one_letter_code
_entity_poly.pdbx_strand_id
1 'polypeptide(L)' 'IVCVGLGYLGSRPAEGIYPFLSLVLTIYYFAHFLVILPVLGWVEKTKPLPASIADAILPKKAAAAPAE' A
#
# COMPACT_ATOMS: atom_id res chain seq x y z
N ILE A 1 5.34 5.41 -7.38
CA ILE A 1 5.29 5.29 -8.86
C ILE A 1 4.17 6.14 -9.44
N VAL A 2 2.90 5.89 -9.10
CA VAL A 2 1.74 6.64 -9.64
C VAL A 2 1.84 8.14 -9.42
N CYS A 3 2.10 8.58 -8.18
CA CYS A 3 2.20 10.00 -7.85
C CYS A 3 3.34 10.70 -8.62
N VAL A 4 4.50 10.05 -8.71
CA VAL A 4 5.66 10.58 -9.45
C VAL A 4 5.40 10.59 -10.96
N GLY A 5 4.76 9.54 -11.48
CA GLY A 5 4.42 9.40 -12.89
C GLY A 5 3.38 10.43 -13.34
N LEU A 6 2.30 10.62 -12.58
CA LEU A 6 1.31 11.66 -12.85
C LEU A 6 1.90 13.06 -12.70
N GLY A 7 2.76 13.29 -11.71
CA GLY A 7 3.47 14.57 -11.55
C GLY A 7 4.34 14.90 -12.76
N TYR A 8 5.09 13.92 -13.27
CA TYR A 8 5.87 14.08 -14.50
C TYR A 8 4.98 14.33 -15.72
N LEU A 9 3.94 13.52 -15.93
CA LEU A 9 3.06 13.66 -17.09
C LEU A 9 2.23 14.96 -17.08
N GLY A 10 1.92 15.50 -15.90
CA GLY A 10 1.28 16.80 -15.76
C GLY A 10 2.15 17.97 -16.27
N SER A 11 3.47 17.79 -16.37
CA SER A 11 4.38 18.77 -16.96
C SER A 11 4.55 18.65 -18.48
N ARG A 12 3.92 17.64 -19.11
CA ARG A 12 4.06 17.36 -20.55
C ARG A 12 2.90 17.98 -21.33
N PRO A 13 3.12 18.38 -22.60
CA PRO A 13 2.03 18.82 -23.47
C PRO A 13 1.01 17.68 -23.67
N ALA A 14 -0.26 18.06 -23.85
CA ALA A 14 -1.38 17.11 -24.00
C ALA A 14 -1.43 16.48 -25.41
N GLU A 15 -0.30 15.93 -25.85
CA GLU A 15 -0.09 15.40 -27.20
C GLU A 15 0.59 14.03 -27.16
N GLY A 16 0.48 13.29 -28.26
CA GLY A 16 1.09 11.98 -28.39
C GLY A 16 0.60 10.98 -27.33
N ILE A 17 1.53 10.26 -26.70
CA ILE A 17 1.22 9.17 -25.77
C ILE A 17 0.94 9.65 -24.33
N TYR A 18 1.26 10.91 -24.01
CA TYR A 18 1.18 11.42 -22.63
C TYR A 18 -0.24 11.40 -22.04
N PRO A 19 -1.31 11.84 -22.75
CA PRO A 19 -2.67 11.79 -22.23
C PRO A 19 -3.15 10.36 -21.92
N PHE A 20 -2.78 9.40 -22.77
CA PHE A 20 -3.13 8.00 -22.57
C PHE A 20 -2.46 7.43 -21.31
N LEU A 21 -1.15 7.68 -21.13
CA LEU A 21 -0.44 7.26 -19.91
C LEU A 21 -1.01 7.92 -18.66
N SER A 22 -1.37 9.21 -18.74
CA SER A 22 -2.00 9.95 -17.63
C SER A 22 -3.34 9.33 -17.25
N LEU A 23 -4.14 8.91 -18.23
CA LEU A 23 -5.41 8.25 -17.99
C LEU A 23 -5.23 6.91 -17.28
N VAL A 24 -4.30 6.07 -17.76
CA VAL A 24 -4.01 4.75 -17.15
C VAL A 24 -3.56 4.92 -15.70
N LEU A 25 -2.63 5.85 -15.42
CA LEU A 25 -2.18 6.11 -14.06
C LEU A 25 -3.27 6.70 -13.17
N THR A 26 -4.16 7.53 -13.71
CA THR A 26 -5.31 8.08 -12.98
C THR A 26 -6.30 6.98 -12.61
N ILE A 27 -6.63 6.10 -13.55
CA ILE A 27 -7.48 4.94 -13.27
C ILE A 27 -6.85 4.07 -12.19
N TYR A 28 -5.55 3.78 -12.28
CA TYR A 28 -4.85 2.99 -11.28
C TYR A 28 -4.82 3.68 -9.90
N TYR A 29 -4.68 5.01 -9.85
CA TYR A 29 -4.77 5.77 -8.60
C TYR A 29 -6.10 5.54 -7.88
N PHE A 30 -7.22 5.70 -8.58
CA PHE A 30 -8.55 5.49 -7.99
C PHE A 30 -8.84 4.02 -7.72
N ALA A 31 -8.43 3.11 -8.62
CA ALA A 31 -8.56 1.67 -8.42
C ALA A 31 -7.86 1.22 -7.13
N HIS A 32 -6.73 1.84 -6.76
CA HIS A 32 -6.05 1.51 -5.51
C HIS A 32 -6.95 1.72 -4.29
N PHE A 33 -7.59 2.88 -4.16
CA PHE A 33 -8.43 3.18 -3.00
C PHE A 33 -9.81 2.54 -3.05
N LEU A 34 -10.44 2.51 -4.23
CA LEU A 34 -11.82 2.06 -4.39
C LEU A 34 -11.96 0.55 -4.54
N VAL A 35 -10.92 -0.13 -5.04
CA VAL A 35 -10.97 -1.57 -5.37
C VAL A 35 -9.88 -2.34 -4.63
N ILE A 36 -8.61 -1.96 -4.78
CA ILE A 36 -7.49 -2.75 -4.25
C ILE A 36 -7.51 -2.76 -2.72
N LEU A 37 -7.65 -1.62 -2.04
CA LEU A 37 -7.68 -1.58 -0.57
C LEU A 37 -8.85 -2.37 0.04
N PRO A 38 -10.11 -2.24 -0.44
CA PRO A 38 -11.22 -3.06 0.05
C PRO A 38 -10.99 -4.57 -0.16
N VAL A 39 -10.51 -4.96 -1.34
CA VAL A 39 -10.24 -6.37 -1.66
C VAL A 39 -9.10 -6.91 -0.82
N LEU A 40 -8.02 -6.15 -0.66
CA LEU A 40 -6.86 -6.55 0.14
C LEU A 40 -7.25 -6.73 1.61
N GLY A 41 -8.10 -5.86 2.16
CA GLY A 41 -8.63 -6.01 3.52
C GLY A 41 -9.44 -7.29 3.74
N TRP A 42 -10.03 -7.87 2.69
CA TRP A 42 -10.71 -9.17 2.78
C TRP A 42 -9.79 -10.36 2.55
N VAL A 43 -8.77 -10.22 1.71
CA VAL A 43 -7.93 -11.35 1.26
C VAL A 43 -6.66 -11.52 2.10
N GLU A 44 -6.10 -10.43 2.63
CA GLU A 44 -4.80 -10.45 3.29
C GLU A 44 -4.89 -10.90 4.75
N LYS A 45 -4.11 -11.94 5.11
CA LYS A 45 -3.97 -12.39 6.49
C LYS A 45 -2.95 -11.50 7.20
N THR A 46 -3.41 -10.69 8.15
CA THR A 46 -2.54 -9.78 8.91
C THR A 46 -1.61 -10.56 9.86
N LYS A 47 -0.40 -10.02 10.07
CA LYS A 47 0.48 -10.50 11.13
C LYS A 47 -0.12 -10.09 12.48
N PRO A 48 0.01 -10.92 13.53
CA PRO A 48 -0.47 -10.54 14.86
C PRO A 48 0.24 -9.25 15.31
N LEU A 49 -0.55 -8.27 15.73
CA LEU A 49 -0.01 -7.07 16.36
C LEU A 49 0.63 -7.46 17.71
N PRO A 50 1.76 -6.84 18.10
CA PRO A 50 2.27 -6.98 19.45
C PRO A 50 1.24 -6.44 20.46
N ALA A 51 1.15 -7.08 21.62
CA ALA A 51 0.18 -6.70 22.66
C ALA A 51 0.47 -5.31 23.25
N SER A 52 1.74 -4.88 23.23
CA SER A 52 2.16 -3.56 23.69
C SER A 52 3.36 -3.03 22.90
N ILE A 53 3.64 -1.74 23.07
CA ILE A 53 4.86 -1.10 22.53
C ILE A 53 6.12 -1.75 23.14
N ALA A 54 6.07 -2.13 24.42
CA ALA A 54 7.17 -2.81 25.10
C ALA A 54 7.52 -4.14 24.40
N ASP A 55 6.51 -4.93 24.03
CA ASP A 55 6.70 -6.18 23.30
C ASP A 55 7.27 -5.99 21.88
N ALA A 56 7.06 -4.81 21.29
CA ALA A 56 7.54 -4.48 19.96
C ALA A 56 9.04 -4.09 19.95
N ILE A 57 9.56 -3.54 21.05
CA ILE A 57 10.94 -3.04 21.14
C ILE A 57 11.90 -3.99 21.88
N LEU A 58 11.37 -4.92 22.68
CA LEU A 58 12.19 -5.89 23.40
C LEU A 58 12.71 -6.98 22.45
N PRO A 59 13.99 -7.38 22.53
CA PRO A 59 14.51 -8.49 21.74
C PRO A 59 13.74 -9.76 22.11
N LYS A 60 13.13 -10.38 21.11
CA LYS A 60 12.28 -11.56 21.25
C LYS A 60 13.10 -12.72 21.85
N LYS A 61 13.07 -12.88 23.17
CA LYS A 61 13.62 -14.08 23.83
C LYS A 61 12.78 -15.25 23.33
N ALA A 62 13.43 -16.21 22.67
CA ALA A 62 12.79 -17.37 22.09
C ALA A 62 11.85 -18.04 23.10
N ALA A 63 10.63 -18.32 22.64
CA ALA A 63 9.60 -19.19 23.19
C ALA A 63 9.84 -19.70 24.63
N ALA A 64 9.20 -19.06 25.60
CA ALA A 64 8.76 -19.73 26.81
C ALA A 64 7.22 -19.77 26.77
N ALA A 65 6.66 -20.90 26.34
CA ALA A 65 5.29 -21.28 26.63
C ALA A 65 5.22 -21.90 28.04
N PRO A 66 4.04 -22.17 28.62
CA PRO A 66 2.81 -21.38 28.75
C PRO A 66 2.55 -21.03 30.23
N ALA A 67 1.54 -20.20 30.54
CA ALA A 67 0.94 -20.13 31.87
C ALA A 67 -0.58 -20.00 31.71
N GLU A 68 -1.27 -21.13 31.99
CA GLU A 68 -2.72 -21.41 32.10
C GLU A 68 -3.66 -21.06 30.92
#